data_AF-A0A963IZM0-F1
#
_entry.id   AF-A0A963IZM0-F1
#
_cell.length_a   1.000
_cell.length_b   1.000
_cell.length_c   1.000
_cell.angle_alpha   90.00
_cell.angle_beta   90.00
_cell.angle_gamma   90.00
#
_symmetry.space_group_name_H-M   'P 1'
#
loop_
_entity.id
_entity.type
_entity.pdbx_description
1 polymer ?
#
loop_
_entity_poly.entity_id
_entity_poly.type
_entity_poly.pdbx_seq_one_letter_code
_entity_poly.pdbx_strand_id
1 'polypeptide(L)'
;MHQALQTQVARLETVFRDIAATRMEGVPLLHASLQVQAVDFAPEPEGDFALGVLVTPWFMNLMRLPLGTAEVLAPGQVGPQRLGEHRLRFIGAHEAAFGAYEMCSLASPMFEFADQQAAVATAREVLVRLRSSATTPSAPDPRRRGFLLGRGSAQGAPRP
;
A
#
# COMPACT_ATOMS: atom_id res chain seq x y z
N MET A 1 -13.73 -14.03 -15.12
CA MET A 1 -12.93 -12.99 -14.45
C MET A 1 -12.62 -13.33 -13.00
N HIS A 2 -13.60 -13.68 -12.16
CA HIS A 2 -13.38 -13.97 -10.73
C HIS A 2 -12.35 -15.08 -10.45
N GLN A 3 -12.43 -16.22 -11.16
CA GLN A 3 -11.49 -17.33 -10.98
C GLN A 3 -10.05 -16.99 -11.37
N ALA A 4 -9.85 -16.23 -12.46
CA ALA A 4 -8.51 -15.82 -12.90
C ALA A 4 -7.84 -14.89 -11.88
N LEU A 5 -8.61 -13.98 -11.28
CA LEU A 5 -8.13 -13.13 -10.19
C LEU A 5 -7.76 -13.96 -8.96
N GLN A 6 -8.58 -14.93 -8.55
CA GLN A 6 -8.26 -15.81 -7.43
C GLN A 6 -6.96 -16.59 -7.65
N THR A 7 -6.75 -17.13 -8.86
CA THR A 7 -5.48 -17.80 -9.21
C THR A 7 -4.29 -16.84 -9.14
N GLN A 8 -4.44 -15.62 -9.65
CA GLN A 8 -3.41 -14.60 -9.57
C GLN A 8 -3.09 -14.23 -8.11
N VAL A 9 -4.10 -14.06 -7.26
CA VAL A 9 -3.93 -13.76 -5.83
C VAL A 9 -3.22 -14.92 -5.10
N ALA A 10 -3.59 -16.17 -5.36
CA ALA A 10 -2.93 -17.33 -4.76
C ALA A 10 -1.45 -17.46 -5.19
N ARG A 11 -1.14 -17.09 -6.45
CA ARG A 11 0.25 -16.99 -6.92
C ARG A 11 1.02 -15.88 -6.22
N LEU A 12 0.40 -14.71 -6.02
CA LEU A 12 0.99 -13.60 -5.29
C LEU A 12 1.38 -14.02 -3.87
N GLU A 13 0.46 -14.64 -3.13
CA GLU A 13 0.73 -15.14 -1.77
C GLU A 13 1.86 -16.16 -1.74
N THR A 14 1.88 -17.10 -2.69
CA THR A 14 2.93 -18.11 -2.79
C THR A 14 4.30 -17.46 -3.02
N VAL A 15 4.42 -16.55 -3.98
CA VAL A 15 5.69 -15.86 -4.26
C VAL A 15 6.18 -15.07 -3.06
N PHE A 16 5.30 -14.36 -2.37
CA PHE A 16 5.70 -13.59 -1.19
C PHE A 16 6.01 -14.47 0.03
N ARG A 17 5.38 -15.64 0.18
CA ARG A 17 5.81 -16.64 1.17
C ARG A 17 7.19 -17.18 0.88
N ASP A 18 7.51 -17.44 -0.39
CA ASP A 18 8.84 -17.90 -0.78
C ASP A 18 9.88 -16.81 -0.51
N ILE A 19 9.56 -15.54 -0.78
CA ILE A 19 10.42 -14.39 -0.43
C ILE A 19 10.63 -14.31 1.09
N ALA A 20 9.57 -14.52 1.88
CA ALA A 20 9.65 -14.54 3.34
C ALA A 20 10.61 -15.64 3.84
N ALA A 21 10.54 -16.83 3.23
CA ALA A 21 11.31 -18.00 3.62
C ALA A 21 12.75 -18.01 3.08
N THR A 22 13.10 -17.16 2.11
CA THR A 22 14.43 -17.16 1.46
C THR A 22 15.15 -15.83 1.66
N ARG A 23 14.73 -14.78 0.95
CA ARG A 23 15.42 -13.49 0.91
C ARG A 23 15.29 -12.71 2.22
N MET A 24 14.23 -12.95 2.97
CA MET A 24 13.97 -12.27 4.23
C MET A 24 14.38 -13.10 5.46
N GLU A 25 14.82 -14.35 5.27
CA GLU A 25 15.29 -15.20 6.36
C GLU A 25 16.44 -14.51 7.13
N GLY A 26 16.33 -14.41 8.46
CA GLY A 26 17.34 -13.78 9.31
C GLY A 26 17.32 -12.25 9.34
N VAL A 27 16.41 -11.58 8.62
CA VAL A 27 16.25 -10.13 8.72
C VAL A 27 15.55 -9.78 10.04
N PRO A 28 16.17 -8.99 10.95
CA PRO A 28 15.61 -8.69 12.28
C PRO A 28 14.34 -7.82 12.24
N LEU A 29 13.90 -7.39 11.05
CA LEU A 29 12.68 -6.61 10.81
C LEU A 29 11.41 -7.47 10.65
N LEU A 30 11.50 -8.80 10.75
CA LEU A 30 10.36 -9.69 10.59
C LEU A 30 9.52 -9.79 11.87
N HIS A 31 8.23 -9.48 11.75
CA HIS A 31 7.26 -9.75 12.80
C HIS A 31 6.86 -11.24 12.81
N ALA A 32 7.37 -12.02 13.77
CA ALA A 32 7.23 -13.47 13.80
C ALA A 32 5.77 -13.98 13.87
N SER A 33 4.83 -13.18 14.40
CA SER A 33 3.41 -13.56 14.48
C SER A 33 2.59 -13.18 13.25
N LEU A 34 3.20 -12.55 12.25
CA LEU A 34 2.53 -12.22 10.99
C LEU A 34 2.89 -13.24 9.92
N GLN A 35 1.99 -13.37 8.96
CA GLN A 35 2.16 -14.20 7.78
C GLN A 35 1.77 -13.44 6.53
N VAL A 36 2.28 -13.90 5.38
CA VAL A 36 1.89 -13.36 4.09
C VAL A 36 0.42 -13.65 3.85
N GLN A 37 -0.37 -12.60 3.61
CA GLN A 37 -1.80 -12.71 3.33
C GLN A 37 -2.26 -11.63 2.36
N ALA A 38 -2.94 -12.05 1.29
CA ALA A 38 -3.65 -11.19 0.37
C ALA A 38 -5.07 -10.93 0.88
N VAL A 39 -5.40 -9.65 1.09
CA VAL A 39 -6.65 -9.21 1.70
C VAL A 39 -7.56 -8.57 0.66
N ASP A 40 -8.75 -9.14 0.51
CA ASP A 40 -9.93 -8.63 -0.19
C ASP A 40 -9.65 -8.06 -1.59
N PHE A 41 -8.86 -8.76 -2.42
CA PHE A 41 -8.63 -8.38 -3.82
C PHE A 41 -9.91 -8.41 -4.63
N ALA A 42 -10.21 -7.30 -5.31
CA ALA A 42 -11.36 -7.16 -6.18
C ALA A 42 -11.00 -6.31 -7.42
N PRO A 43 -11.66 -6.54 -8.58
CA PRO A 43 -11.53 -5.66 -9.73
C PRO A 43 -11.89 -4.21 -9.39
N GLU A 44 -11.14 -3.25 -9.95
CA GLU A 44 -11.54 -1.85 -9.91
C GLU A 44 -12.80 -1.64 -10.77
N PRO A 45 -13.79 -0.82 -10.34
CA PRO A 45 -15.09 -0.70 -11.04
C PRO A 45 -15.00 -0.31 -12.52
N GLU A 46 -13.98 0.47 -12.89
CA GLU A 46 -13.77 1.01 -14.24
C GLU A 46 -12.35 0.73 -14.75
N GLY A 47 -11.65 -0.26 -14.18
CA GLY A 47 -10.21 -0.45 -14.41
C GLY A 47 -9.84 -1.85 -14.87
N ASP A 48 -8.78 -1.93 -15.66
CA ASP A 48 -8.11 -3.18 -16.04
C ASP A 48 -7.17 -3.69 -14.93
N PHE A 49 -7.49 -3.39 -13.68
CA PHE A 49 -6.69 -3.75 -12.51
C PHE A 49 -7.57 -4.32 -11.41
N ALA A 50 -6.97 -5.19 -10.59
CA ALA A 50 -7.52 -5.59 -9.31
C ALA A 50 -6.75 -4.93 -8.17
N LEU A 51 -7.49 -4.42 -7.20
CA LEU A 51 -6.96 -3.74 -6.02
C LEU A 51 -7.19 -4.61 -4.78
N GLY A 52 -6.14 -4.79 -4.00
CA GLY A 52 -6.17 -5.45 -2.69
C GLY A 52 -4.97 -5.04 -1.84
N VAL A 53 -4.89 -5.56 -0.62
CA VAL A 53 -3.75 -5.30 0.27
C VAL A 53 -2.95 -6.58 0.47
N LEU A 54 -1.63 -6.48 0.41
CA LEU A 54 -0.73 -7.55 0.79
C LEU A 54 -0.14 -7.23 2.17
N VAL A 55 -0.47 -8.08 3.13
CA VAL A 55 0.15 -8.10 4.46
C VAL A 55 1.32 -9.07 4.40
N THR A 56 2.47 -8.64 4.89
CA THR A 56 3.65 -9.48 5.09
C THR A 56 4.23 -9.23 6.48
N PRO A 57 5.16 -10.06 6.97
CA PRO A 57 5.86 -9.80 8.23
C PRO A 57 6.71 -8.52 8.28
N TRP A 58 7.01 -7.87 7.14
CA TRP A 58 7.91 -6.70 7.06
C TRP A 58 7.27 -5.44 6.46
N PHE A 59 6.19 -5.58 5.67
CA PHE A 59 5.39 -4.46 5.18
C PHE A 59 3.90 -4.81 5.05
N MET A 60 3.08 -3.77 4.97
CA MET A 60 1.73 -3.79 4.43
C MET A 60 1.68 -2.86 3.22
N ASN A 61 1.34 -3.38 2.05
CA ASN A 61 1.26 -2.60 0.81
C ASN A 61 -0.11 -2.75 0.16
N LEU A 62 -0.63 -1.65 -0.38
CA LEU A 62 -1.70 -1.66 -1.33
C LEU A 62 -1.15 -2.14 -2.67
N MET A 63 -1.81 -3.11 -3.30
CA MET A 63 -1.36 -3.77 -4.52
C MET A 63 -2.37 -3.56 -5.63
N ARG A 64 -1.88 -3.15 -6.81
CA ARG A 64 -2.65 -3.12 -8.06
C ARG A 64 -2.07 -4.14 -9.01
N LEU A 65 -2.88 -5.15 -9.30
CA LEU A 65 -2.51 -6.26 -10.18
C LEU A 65 -3.19 -6.05 -11.53
N PRO A 66 -2.46 -6.14 -12.65
CA PRO A 66 -3.07 -6.04 -13.96
C PRO A 66 -4.09 -7.17 -14.18
N LEU A 67 -5.19 -6.86 -14.87
CA LEU A 67 -6.15 -7.79 -15.42
C LEU A 67 -5.97 -7.78 -16.94
N GLY A 68 -5.65 -8.93 -17.53
CA GLY A 68 -5.41 -9.02 -18.97
C GLY A 68 -4.09 -8.34 -19.38
N THR A 69 -4.16 -7.38 -20.32
CA THR A 69 -3.00 -6.73 -20.95
C THR A 69 -2.77 -5.29 -20.47
N ALA A 70 -3.26 -4.96 -19.27
CA ALA A 70 -3.11 -3.62 -18.70
C ALA A 70 -1.63 -3.21 -18.59
N GLU A 71 -1.32 -1.98 -18.98
CA GLU A 71 0.04 -1.46 -18.90
C GLU A 71 0.38 -1.08 -17.45
N VAL A 72 1.40 -1.73 -16.90
CA VAL A 72 1.89 -1.49 -15.54
C VAL A 72 3.08 -0.53 -15.61
N LEU A 73 3.21 0.35 -14.61
CA LEU A 73 4.42 1.16 -14.42
C LEU A 73 5.69 0.29 -14.49
N ALA A 74 6.73 0.79 -15.14
CA ALA A 74 8.01 0.09 -15.22
C ALA A 74 8.60 -0.12 -13.81
N PRO A 75 9.41 -1.17 -13.59
CA PRO A 75 10.04 -1.40 -12.29
C PRO A 75 10.81 -0.17 -11.79
N GLY A 76 10.50 0.30 -10.58
CA GLY A 76 11.10 1.50 -9.97
C GLY A 76 10.43 2.82 -10.39
N GLN A 77 9.58 2.83 -11.41
CA GLN A 77 8.85 4.01 -11.84
C GLN A 77 7.74 4.36 -10.84
N VAL A 78 7.67 5.62 -10.42
CA VAL A 78 6.63 6.10 -9.52
C VAL A 78 5.61 6.94 -10.30
N GLY A 79 4.33 6.55 -10.24
CA GLY A 79 3.24 7.22 -10.96
C GLY A 79 2.03 7.50 -10.06
N PRO A 80 1.29 8.61 -10.27
CA PRO A 80 0.03 8.83 -9.61
C PRO A 80 -1.06 7.93 -10.20
N GLN A 81 -1.76 7.20 -9.36
CA GLN A 81 -2.89 6.35 -9.74
C GLN A 81 -4.16 6.85 -9.05
N ARG A 82 -5.27 6.82 -9.79
CA ARG A 82 -6.57 7.29 -9.31
C ARG A 82 -7.40 6.09 -8.85
N LEU A 83 -7.82 6.11 -7.58
CA LEU A 83 -8.68 5.10 -6.96
C LEU A 83 -9.96 5.78 -6.51
N GLY A 84 -10.98 5.78 -7.36
CA GLY A 84 -12.17 6.61 -7.16
C GLY A 84 -11.80 8.10 -7.13
N GLU A 85 -12.05 8.75 -6.00
CA GLU A 85 -11.66 10.15 -5.74
C GLU A 85 -10.23 10.31 -5.19
N HIS A 86 -9.57 9.21 -4.81
CA HIS A 86 -8.24 9.24 -4.21
C HIS A 86 -7.16 9.27 -5.29
N ARG A 87 -6.07 10.00 -5.02
CA ARG A 87 -4.85 9.97 -5.84
C ARG A 87 -3.68 9.53 -4.97
N LEU A 88 -3.18 8.32 -5.21
CA LEU A 88 -2.04 7.74 -4.51
C LEU A 88 -0.87 7.58 -5.46
N ARG A 89 0.35 7.59 -4.91
CA ARG A 89 1.56 7.31 -5.70
C ARG A 89 1.91 5.85 -5.57
N PHE A 90 1.89 5.15 -6.69
CA PHE A 90 2.31 3.77 -6.80
C PHE A 90 3.70 3.70 -7.41
N ILE A 91 4.44 2.65 -7.05
CA ILE A 91 5.68 2.27 -7.69
C ILE A 91 5.45 0.98 -8.48
N GLY A 92 5.91 0.96 -9.73
CA GLY A 92 5.96 -0.24 -10.55
C GLY A 92 6.99 -1.22 -9.99
N ALA A 93 6.63 -2.48 -9.93
CA ALA A 93 7.45 -3.56 -9.43
C ALA A 93 7.29 -4.80 -10.32
N HIS A 94 8.27 -5.69 -10.26
CA HIS A 94 8.25 -6.93 -11.02
C HIS A 94 8.92 -8.02 -10.22
N GLU A 95 8.23 -9.15 -10.06
CA GLU A 95 8.82 -10.37 -9.53
C GLU A 95 8.81 -11.42 -10.64
N ALA A 96 9.98 -12.01 -10.94
CA ALA A 96 10.11 -12.97 -12.03
C ALA A 96 9.14 -14.16 -11.91
N ALA A 97 8.86 -14.61 -10.68
CA ALA A 97 7.94 -15.71 -10.40
C ALA A 97 6.45 -15.32 -10.48
N PHE A 98 6.14 -14.01 -10.49
CA PHE A 98 4.76 -13.51 -10.46
C PHE A 98 4.39 -12.75 -11.73
N GLY A 99 5.14 -11.68 -12.04
CA GLY A 99 4.87 -10.70 -13.09
C GLY A 99 5.04 -9.26 -12.60
N ALA A 100 4.62 -8.31 -13.44
CA ALA A 100 4.58 -6.90 -13.10
C ALA A 100 3.34 -6.56 -12.28
N TYR A 101 3.49 -5.66 -11.31
CA TYR A 101 2.42 -5.12 -10.48
C TYR A 101 2.78 -3.72 -10.00
N GLU A 102 1.80 -2.99 -9.49
CA GLU A 102 2.08 -1.72 -8.81
C GLU A 102 1.83 -1.89 -7.31
N MET A 103 2.65 -1.22 -6.49
CA MET A 103 2.47 -1.21 -5.05
C MET A 103 2.55 0.20 -4.47
N CYS A 104 1.83 0.43 -3.37
CA CYS A 104 1.89 1.64 -2.57
C CYS A 104 2.06 1.22 -1.11
N SER A 105 3.13 1.68 -0.46
CA SER A 105 3.39 1.29 0.93
C SER A 105 2.41 1.95 1.89
N LEU A 106 1.78 1.14 2.74
CA LEU A 106 0.83 1.60 3.76
C LEU A 106 1.48 1.61 5.14
N ALA A 107 2.24 0.55 5.46
CA ALA A 107 2.96 0.45 6.72
C ALA A 107 4.26 -0.34 6.57
N SER A 108 5.32 0.17 7.17
CA SER A 108 6.58 -0.52 7.42
C SER A 108 7.35 0.29 8.48
N PRO A 109 7.93 -0.36 9.51
CA PRO A 109 7.90 -1.79 9.80
C PRO A 109 6.54 -2.26 10.36
N MET A 110 6.31 -3.57 10.41
CA MET A 110 5.04 -4.16 10.85
C MET A 110 4.93 -4.37 12.38
N PHE A 111 5.91 -3.87 13.15
CA PHE A 111 5.97 -4.05 14.60
C PHE A 111 4.86 -3.35 15.38
N GLU A 112 4.16 -2.41 14.77
CA GLU A 112 3.04 -1.70 15.39
C GLU A 112 1.75 -2.55 15.42
N PHE A 113 1.71 -3.66 14.68
CA PHE A 113 0.56 -4.57 14.69
C PHE A 113 0.73 -5.65 15.74
N ALA A 114 -0.26 -5.78 16.62
CA ALA A 114 -0.22 -6.78 17.69
C ALA A 114 -0.24 -8.22 17.18
N ASP A 115 -1.02 -8.49 16.12
CA ASP A 115 -1.19 -9.82 15.54
C ASP A 115 -1.72 -9.74 14.09
N GLN A 116 -1.88 -10.90 13.47
CA GLN A 116 -2.42 -11.02 12.11
C GLN A 116 -3.83 -10.43 11.99
N GLN A 117 -4.67 -10.58 13.02
CA GLN A 117 -6.04 -10.08 12.98
C GLN A 117 -6.07 -8.56 12.92
N ALA A 118 -5.23 -7.88 13.72
CA ALA A 118 -5.09 -6.43 13.73
C ALA A 118 -4.56 -5.90 12.38
N ALA A 119 -3.57 -6.57 11.79
CA ALA A 119 -3.03 -6.21 10.47
C ALA A 119 -4.09 -6.36 9.37
N VAL A 120 -4.83 -7.48 9.36
CA VAL A 120 -5.90 -7.72 8.38
C VAL A 120 -7.06 -6.75 8.58
N ALA A 121 -7.46 -6.45 9.82
CA ALA A 121 -8.51 -5.47 10.10
C ALA A 121 -8.15 -4.09 9.56
N THR A 122 -6.88 -3.67 9.74
CA THR A 122 -6.38 -2.41 9.20
C THR A 122 -6.37 -2.41 7.67
N ALA A 123 -5.91 -3.50 7.05
CA ALA A 123 -5.93 -3.67 5.60
C ALA A 123 -7.35 -3.54 5.02
N ARG A 124 -8.34 -4.16 5.68
CA ARG A 124 -9.76 -4.07 5.30
C ARG A 124 -10.30 -2.65 5.43
N GLU A 125 -10.01 -1.96 6.53
CA GLU A 125 -10.44 -0.58 6.74
C GLU A 125 -9.89 0.37 5.66
N VAL A 126 -8.62 0.19 5.25
CA VAL A 126 -8.05 0.93 4.12
C VAL A 126 -8.82 0.68 2.84
N LEU A 127 -9.12 -0.58 2.51
CA LEU A 127 -9.87 -0.94 1.31
C LEU A 127 -11.31 -0.41 1.33
N VAL A 128 -11.98 -0.46 2.48
CA VAL A 128 -13.32 0.12 2.66
C VAL A 128 -13.28 1.61 2.36
N ARG A 129 -12.36 2.37 2.96
CA ARG A 129 -12.24 3.83 2.71
C ARG A 129 -11.98 4.16 1.25
N LEU A 130 -11.07 3.43 0.60
CA LEU A 130 -10.75 3.65 -0.82
C LEU A 130 -11.93 3.35 -1.74
N ARG A 131 -12.75 2.35 -1.40
CA ARG A 131 -13.92 1.93 -2.19
C ARG A 131 -15.17 2.77 -1.91
N SER A 132 -15.42 3.17 -0.67
CA SER A 132 -16.60 3.94 -0.27
C SER A 132 -16.59 5.36 -0.84
N SER A 133 -15.43 6.02 -0.92
CA SER A 133 -15.32 7.35 -1.54
C SER A 133 -15.51 7.33 -3.06
N ALA A 134 -15.49 6.16 -3.71
CA ALA A 134 -15.85 6.07 -5.13
C ALA A 134 -17.37 6.26 -5.38
N THR A 135 -18.20 6.35 -4.33
CA THR A 135 -19.68 6.38 -4.44
C THR A 135 -20.33 7.71 -3.98
N THR A 136 -19.62 8.76 -3.54
CA THR A 136 -20.27 10.03 -3.14
C THR A 136 -19.32 11.23 -3.21
N PRO A 137 -19.75 12.44 -3.67
CA PRO A 137 -18.87 13.61 -3.81
C PRO A 137 -18.25 14.06 -2.50
N SER A 138 -16.93 14.19 -2.55
CA SER A 138 -15.99 14.68 -1.54
C SER A 138 -16.48 15.79 -0.59
N ALA A 139 -16.12 15.65 0.69
CA ALA A 139 -15.86 16.77 1.60
C ALA A 139 -14.37 16.76 2.00
N PRO A 140 -13.67 17.91 1.98
CA PRO A 140 -12.25 17.99 2.28
C PRO A 140 -11.98 17.85 3.79
N ASP A 141 -11.01 17.01 4.16
CA ASP A 141 -10.51 16.91 5.55
C ASP A 141 -9.65 18.15 5.90
N PRO A 142 -10.02 18.94 6.93
CA PRO A 142 -9.31 20.14 7.37
C PRO A 142 -8.00 19.89 8.15
N ARG A 143 -7.51 18.65 8.26
CA ARG A 143 -6.30 18.31 9.05
C ARG A 143 -4.96 18.73 8.45
N ARG A 144 -4.91 19.54 7.38
CA ARG A 144 -3.69 20.30 7.00
C ARG A 144 -3.71 21.73 7.57
N ARG A 145 -3.92 21.87 8.87
CA ARG A 145 -3.58 23.10 9.61
C ARG A 145 -2.81 22.74 10.88
N GLY A 146 -1.60 23.29 10.98
CA GLY A 146 -0.69 23.20 12.13
C GLY A 146 0.57 22.42 11.76
N PHE A 147 1.80 22.92 11.87
CA PHE A 147 2.34 24.03 12.65
C PHE A 147 3.66 24.46 11.99
N LEU A 148 4.00 25.75 12.06
CA LEU A 148 5.35 26.25 12.39
C LEU A 148 5.22 27.74 12.73
N LEU A 149 4.67 27.98 13.93
CA LEU A 149 4.93 29.20 14.70
C LEU A 149 6.30 29.02 15.35
N GLY A 150 7.27 29.85 14.97
CA GLY A 150 8.50 30.09 15.73
C GLY A 150 8.66 31.60 15.91
N ARG A 151 8.45 32.09 17.12
CA ARG A 151 8.52 33.51 17.54
C ARG A 151 9.74 33.71 18.46
N GLY A 152 10.53 34.76 18.19
CA GLY A 152 11.39 35.48 19.16
C GLY A 152 12.75 34.86 19.47
N SER A 153 13.88 35.58 19.39
CA SER A 153 14.23 36.65 20.33
C SER A 153 15.33 37.59 19.81
N ALA A 154 15.33 38.82 20.34
CA ALA A 154 16.16 39.96 19.98
C ALA A 154 17.36 40.21 20.92
N GLN A 155 18.44 40.86 20.43
CA GLN A 155 19.36 41.82 21.10
C GLN A 155 20.57 42.07 20.18
N GLY A 156 21.19 43.24 20.01
CA GLY A 156 21.07 44.57 20.59
C GLY A 156 21.94 45.57 19.78
N ALA A 157 21.66 46.87 19.92
CA ALA A 157 22.21 48.05 19.22
C ALA A 157 23.68 48.41 19.62
N PRO A 158 24.26 49.60 19.32
CA PRO A 158 23.89 50.72 18.44
C PRO A 158 25.05 51.30 17.54
N ARG A 159 24.67 52.32 16.75
CA ARG A 159 25.39 53.45 16.10
C ARG A 159 26.76 53.89 16.65
N PRO A 160 27.61 54.63 15.88
CA PRO A 160 27.33 55.94 15.25
C PRO A 160 27.00 55.91 13.75
#